data_AF-A0A8K0I6V6-F1
#
_entry.id   AF-A0A8K0I6V6-F1
#
_cell.length_a   1.000
_cell.length_b   1.000
_cell.length_c   1.000
_cell.angle_alpha   90.00
_cell.angle_beta   90.00
_cell.angle_gamma   90.00
#
_symmetry.space_group_name_H-M   'P 1'
#
loop_
_entity.id
_entity.type
_entity.pdbx_description
1 polymer ?
#
loop_
_entity_poly.entity_id
_entity_poly.type
_entity_poly.pdbx_seq_one_letter_code
_entity_poly.pdbx_strand_id
1 'polypeptide(L)'
;METPAAGTPGTRSLPRRKPLQSKNSNASPAPASPPKPKPIQISPLIKGDTDKENRPIHVAEIGPLEASLAEELEAIRRRRERLRVERERTERMLRERDRVLEKAIREWERRGREQRRVELELQRLTRLKELEASCMRFTPVKSLRAREEEKRSAEAQSQGLNRAAQDNEATESLSSQGKAAEN
;
A
#
# COMPACT_ATOMS: atom_id res chain seq x y z
N MET A 1 41.78 -19.50 -28.34
CA MET A 1 40.88 -19.75 -29.48
C MET A 1 39.60 -20.32 -28.90
N GLU A 2 38.44 -19.70 -28.82
CA GLU A 2 37.87 -18.45 -29.33
C GLU A 2 36.71 -18.06 -28.41
N THR A 3 36.52 -16.76 -28.24
CA THR A 3 35.32 -16.11 -27.68
C THR A 3 34.29 -15.88 -28.79
N PRO A 4 32.99 -15.87 -28.47
CA PRO A 4 32.06 -14.90 -29.06
C PRO A 4 31.32 -14.16 -27.92
N ALA A 5 31.50 -12.85 -27.73
CA ALA A 5 31.02 -11.73 -28.54
C ALA A 5 29.49 -11.51 -28.48
N ALA A 6 29.12 -10.58 -27.59
CA ALA A 6 28.09 -9.55 -27.71
C ALA A 6 26.66 -9.93 -28.16
N GLY A 7 25.74 -9.99 -27.19
CA GLY A 7 24.32 -9.69 -27.39
C GLY A 7 23.95 -8.48 -26.52
N THR A 8 23.63 -7.37 -27.16
CA THR A 8 23.17 -6.12 -26.54
C THR A 8 21.83 -6.31 -25.80
N PRO A 9 21.63 -5.78 -24.58
CA PRO A 9 20.32 -5.76 -23.97
C PRO A 9 19.47 -4.70 -24.67
N GLY A 10 18.51 -5.14 -25.47
CA GLY A 10 17.50 -4.28 -26.04
C GLY A 10 16.82 -3.47 -24.94
N THR A 11 16.90 -2.15 -25.04
CA THR A 11 16.14 -1.20 -24.25
C THR A 11 14.66 -1.41 -24.54
N ARG A 12 14.02 -2.34 -23.82
CA ARG A 12 12.55 -2.43 -23.77
C ARG A 12 12.05 -1.13 -23.16
N SER A 13 11.53 -0.24 -24.01
CA SER A 13 10.79 0.93 -23.56
C SER A 13 9.67 0.46 -22.64
N LEU A 14 9.72 0.88 -21.37
CA LEU A 14 8.66 0.62 -20.41
C LEU A 14 7.33 1.09 -21.02
N PRO A 15 6.24 0.31 -20.92
CA PRO A 15 4.95 0.73 -21.45
C PRO A 15 4.52 2.00 -20.72
N ARG A 16 4.51 3.14 -21.43
CA ARG A 16 3.89 4.38 -20.96
C ARG A 16 2.45 4.06 -20.60
N ARG A 17 2.12 4.13 -19.31
CA ARG A 17 0.74 4.04 -18.83
C ARG A 17 -0.08 5.09 -19.55
N LYS A 18 -1.13 4.66 -20.26
CA LYS A 18 -2.14 5.58 -20.78
C LYS A 18 -2.84 6.24 -19.57
N PRO A 19 -3.04 7.57 -19.56
CA PRO A 19 -3.77 8.23 -18.50
C PRO A 19 -5.18 7.63 -18.37
N LEU A 20 -5.62 7.47 -17.12
CA LEU A 20 -6.92 6.90 -16.78
C LEU A 20 -8.02 7.76 -17.43
N GLN A 21 -8.66 7.22 -18.46
CA GLN A 21 -9.81 7.88 -19.07
C GLN A 21 -10.95 7.96 -18.04
N SER A 22 -11.62 9.10 -17.94
CA SER A 22 -12.84 9.22 -17.15
C SER A 22 -13.91 8.29 -17.75
N LYS A 23 -14.24 7.22 -17.02
CA LYS A 23 -15.33 6.32 -17.39
C LYS A 23 -16.66 7.00 -17.06
N ASN A 24 -17.07 7.94 -17.91
CA ASN A 24 -18.43 8.44 -17.93
C ASN A 24 -19.24 7.53 -18.86
N SER A 25 -19.40 6.27 -18.46
CA SER A 25 -20.31 5.32 -19.09
C SER A 25 -21.38 4.98 -18.07
N ASN A 26 -22.36 5.86 -17.96
CA ASN A 26 -23.74 5.45 -17.70
C ASN A 26 -24.62 6.14 -18.72
N ALA A 27 -24.87 5.42 -19.81
CA ALA A 27 -26.11 5.55 -20.55
C ALA A 27 -27.24 5.08 -19.61
N SER A 28 -27.82 6.02 -18.89
CA SER A 28 -29.15 5.90 -18.31
C SER A 28 -30.00 6.97 -18.99
N PRO A 29 -31.25 6.68 -19.40
CA PRO A 29 -32.10 7.70 -20.01
C PRO A 29 -32.24 8.86 -19.02
N ALA A 30 -31.71 10.01 -19.41
CA ALA A 30 -31.88 11.23 -18.65
C ALA A 30 -33.39 11.48 -18.47
N PRO A 31 -33.89 11.78 -17.25
CA PRO A 31 -35.20 12.40 -17.16
C PRO A 31 -35.14 13.69 -17.97
N ALA A 32 -36.10 13.85 -18.89
CA ALA A 32 -36.17 14.97 -19.82
C ALA A 32 -35.82 16.29 -19.12
N SER A 33 -34.68 16.87 -19.48
CA SER A 33 -34.33 18.22 -19.06
C SER A 33 -35.39 19.16 -19.63
N PRO A 34 -35.96 20.10 -18.84
CA PRO A 34 -36.84 21.11 -19.39
C PRO A 34 -36.08 21.93 -20.45
N PRO A 35 -36.76 22.41 -21.50
CA PRO A 35 -36.11 23.15 -22.57
C PRO A 35 -35.46 24.41 -22.00
N LYS A 36 -34.19 24.62 -22.34
CA LYS A 36 -33.47 25.88 -22.07
C LYS A 36 -34.29 27.05 -22.63
N PRO A 37 -34.59 28.11 -21.86
CA PRO A 37 -35.20 29.29 -22.44
C PRO A 37 -34.21 29.92 -23.43
N LYS A 38 -34.66 30.15 -24.66
CA LYS A 38 -33.91 30.91 -25.66
C LYS A 38 -33.69 32.33 -25.11
N PRO A 39 -32.54 32.98 -25.38
CA PRO A 39 -32.40 34.40 -25.08
C PRO A 39 -33.48 35.16 -25.84
N ILE A 40 -34.36 35.85 -25.13
CA ILE A 40 -35.30 36.80 -25.72
C ILE A 40 -34.42 37.92 -26.29
N GLN A 41 -34.18 37.88 -27.60
CA GLN A 41 -33.64 39.03 -28.31
C GLN A 41 -34.76 40.07 -28.35
N ILE A 42 -34.75 40.99 -27.40
CA ILE A 42 -35.53 42.22 -27.50
C ILE A 42 -34.79 43.07 -28.55
N SER A 43 -35.13 42.88 -29.82
CA SER A 43 -34.80 43.86 -30.84
C SER A 43 -35.88 44.94 -30.79
N PRO A 44 -35.58 46.20 -30.44
CA PRO A 44 -36.47 47.28 -30.82
C PRO A 44 -36.33 47.42 -32.33
N LEU A 45 -37.25 46.85 -33.09
CA LEU A 45 -37.42 47.18 -34.50
C LEU A 45 -38.01 48.59 -34.56
N ILE A 46 -37.18 49.61 -34.37
CA ILE A 46 -37.48 50.97 -34.77
C ILE A 46 -36.98 51.10 -36.21
N LYS A 47 -37.78 50.59 -37.15
CA LYS A 47 -37.81 51.09 -38.51
C LYS A 47 -39.11 51.86 -38.64
N GLY A 48 -39.00 53.18 -38.64
CA GLY A 48 -40.10 54.08 -38.89
C GLY A 48 -39.52 55.44 -39.18
N ASP A 49 -39.43 55.77 -40.47
CA ASP A 49 -39.28 57.14 -40.92
C ASP A 49 -40.34 58.02 -40.23
N THR A 50 -39.89 59.22 -39.90
CA THR A 50 -40.68 60.34 -39.41
C THR A 50 -41.92 60.58 -40.27
N ASP A 51 -42.96 61.07 -39.60
CA ASP A 51 -44.22 61.62 -40.14
C ASP A 51 -45.32 60.59 -40.40
N LYS A 52 -46.06 60.23 -39.34
CA LYS A 52 -47.54 60.36 -39.21
C LYS A 52 -47.94 60.24 -37.73
N GLU A 53 -48.30 61.35 -37.11
CA GLU A 53 -49.01 61.35 -35.82
C GLU A 53 -50.34 60.59 -35.98
N ASN A 54 -50.72 59.88 -34.92
CA ASN A 54 -51.99 59.16 -34.76
C ASN A 54 -52.05 57.71 -35.28
N ARG A 55 -51.43 56.79 -34.53
CA ARG A 55 -51.89 55.38 -34.46
C ARG A 55 -52.11 55.01 -32.99
N PRO A 56 -53.22 54.34 -32.63
CA PRO A 56 -53.39 53.81 -31.29
C PRO A 56 -52.27 52.79 -31.02
N ILE A 57 -51.56 52.99 -29.90
CA ILE A 57 -50.61 52.01 -29.39
C ILE A 57 -51.43 50.78 -29.00
N HIS A 58 -51.43 49.76 -29.85
CA HIS A 58 -51.89 48.44 -29.43
C HIS A 58 -50.87 47.91 -28.43
N VAL A 59 -51.20 48.04 -27.14
CA VAL A 59 -50.53 47.32 -26.06
C VAL A 59 -50.67 45.84 -26.39
N ALA A 60 -49.57 45.21 -26.78
CA ALA A 60 -49.53 43.76 -26.92
C ALA A 60 -49.91 43.16 -25.57
N GLU A 61 -50.93 42.30 -25.56
CA GLU A 61 -51.35 41.52 -24.41
C GLU A 61 -50.11 40.90 -23.74
N ILE A 62 -49.80 41.40 -22.54
CA ILE A 62 -48.90 40.73 -21.63
C ILE A 62 -49.61 39.42 -21.30
N GLY A 63 -49.07 38.30 -21.79
CA GLY A 63 -49.55 36.96 -21.47
C GLY A 63 -49.77 36.81 -19.95
N PRO A 64 -50.71 35.94 -19.54
CA PRO A 64 -51.55 36.08 -18.36
C PRO A 64 -50.74 36.51 -17.13
N LEU A 65 -50.85 37.79 -16.80
CA LEU A 65 -50.22 38.42 -15.65
C LEU A 65 -51.16 38.37 -14.44
N GLU A 66 -51.70 37.21 -14.06
CA GLU A 66 -52.60 37.13 -12.89
C GLU A 66 -52.48 35.80 -12.13
N ALA A 67 -51.28 35.49 -11.62
CA ALA A 67 -51.23 34.76 -10.36
C ALA A 67 -51.54 35.79 -9.26
N SER A 68 -52.64 35.58 -8.52
CA SER A 68 -52.92 36.43 -7.35
C SER A 68 -51.74 36.35 -6.38
N LEU A 69 -51.41 37.44 -5.67
CA LEU A 69 -50.37 37.45 -4.63
C LEU A 69 -50.52 36.26 -3.64
N ALA A 70 -51.75 35.83 -3.37
CA ALA A 70 -52.04 34.66 -2.56
C ALA A 70 -51.47 33.36 -3.16
N GLU A 71 -51.59 33.16 -4.47
CA GLU A 71 -51.07 32.01 -5.20
C GLU A 71 -49.54 32.00 -5.23
N GLU A 72 -48.90 33.17 -5.40
CA GLU A 72 -47.44 33.28 -5.31
C GLU A 72 -46.92 32.92 -3.92
N LEU A 73 -47.59 33.40 -2.86
CA LEU A 73 -47.23 33.07 -1.48
C LEU A 73 -47.43 31.58 -1.19
N GLU A 74 -48.48 30.94 -1.72
CA GLU A 74 -48.67 29.50 -1.65
C GLU A 74 -47.58 28.73 -2.42
N ALA A 75 -47.21 29.19 -3.62
CA ALA A 75 -46.14 28.59 -4.39
C ALA A 75 -44.79 28.64 -3.65
N ILE A 76 -44.51 29.76 -2.97
CA ILE A 76 -43.33 29.92 -2.09
C ILE A 76 -43.39 28.94 -0.91
N ARG A 77 -44.53 28.81 -0.24
CA ARG A 77 -44.71 27.84 0.87
C ARG A 77 -44.50 26.40 0.40
N ARG A 78 -45.11 26.01 -0.72
CA ARG A 78 -44.93 24.67 -1.32
C ARG A 78 -43.47 24.43 -1.71
N ARG A 79 -42.78 25.43 -2.27
CA ARG A 79 -41.36 25.34 -2.61
C ARG A 79 -40.49 25.13 -1.38
N ARG A 80 -40.75 25.88 -0.30
CA ARG A 80 -40.02 25.72 0.97
C ARG A 80 -40.23 24.32 1.56
N GLU A 81 -41.45 23.80 1.52
CA GLU A 81 -41.73 22.46 2.04
C GLU A 81 -41.02 21.38 1.23
N ARG A 82 -41.05 21.47 -0.11
CA ARG A 82 -40.27 20.56 -0.98
C ARG A 82 -38.79 20.58 -0.65
N LEU A 83 -38.20 21.77 -0.51
CA LEU A 83 -36.78 21.92 -0.17
C LEU A 83 -36.45 21.32 1.20
N ARG A 84 -37.36 21.43 2.18
CA ARG A 84 -37.20 20.80 3.49
C ARG A 84 -37.15 19.27 3.36
N VAL A 85 -38.10 18.68 2.64
CA VAL A 85 -38.15 17.22 2.41
C VAL A 85 -36.92 16.73 1.66
N GLU A 86 -36.48 17.45 0.62
CA GLU A 86 -35.27 17.13 -0.13
C GLU A 86 -34.02 17.19 0.76
N ARG A 87 -33.90 18.22 1.60
CA ARG A 87 -32.81 18.35 2.57
C ARG A 87 -32.80 17.18 3.56
N GLU A 88 -33.94 16.81 4.12
CA GLU A 88 -34.00 15.67 5.04
C GLU A 88 -33.62 14.35 4.36
N ARG A 89 -33.99 14.19 3.08
CA ARG A 89 -33.60 13.03 2.28
C ARG A 89 -32.08 12.98 2.05
N THR A 90 -31.46 14.10 1.68
CA THR A 90 -30.01 14.16 1.45
C THR A 90 -29.23 14.01 2.74
N GLU A 91 -29.67 14.62 3.84
CA GLU A 91 -29.05 14.43 5.17
C GLU A 91 -29.09 12.97 5.61
N ARG A 92 -30.20 12.26 5.39
CA ARG A 92 -30.29 10.82 5.68
C ARG A 92 -29.28 10.02 4.86
N MET A 93 -29.18 10.29 3.56
CA MET A 93 -28.21 9.64 2.68
C MET A 93 -26.76 9.92 3.14
N LEU A 94 -26.44 11.16 3.50
CA LEU A 94 -25.10 11.52 3.98
C LEU A 94 -24.75 10.76 5.26
N ARG A 95 -25.65 10.73 6.24
CA ARG A 95 -25.44 9.96 7.48
C ARG A 95 -25.21 8.47 7.23
N GLU A 96 -25.90 7.88 6.25
CA GLU A 96 -25.68 6.48 5.88
C GLU A 96 -24.28 6.28 5.28
N ARG A 97 -23.85 7.18 4.39
CA ARG A 97 -22.50 7.15 3.80
C ARG A 97 -21.42 7.33 4.87
N ASP A 98 -21.61 8.24 5.81
CA ASP A 98 -20.68 8.48 6.92
C ASP A 98 -20.51 7.20 7.77
N ARG A 99 -21.61 6.50 8.08
CA ARG A 99 -21.55 5.22 8.80
C ARG A 99 -20.78 4.14 8.02
N VAL A 100 -20.91 4.10 6.70
CA VAL A 100 -20.13 3.17 5.86
C VAL A 100 -18.64 3.51 5.90
N LEU A 101 -18.30 4.80 5.78
CA LEU A 101 -16.92 5.27 5.87
C LEU A 101 -16.29 4.99 7.23
N GLU A 102 -17.02 5.22 8.33
CA GLU A 102 -16.54 4.89 9.67
C GLU A 102 -16.21 3.40 9.83
N LYS A 103 -17.09 2.52 9.32
CA LYS A 103 -16.85 1.08 9.32
C LYS A 103 -15.60 0.72 8.52
N ALA A 104 -15.43 1.32 7.34
CA ALA A 104 -14.26 1.10 6.49
C ALA A 104 -12.97 1.57 7.19
N ILE A 105 -12.97 2.75 7.81
CA ILE A 105 -11.81 3.28 8.56
C ILE A 105 -11.41 2.31 9.68
N ARG A 106 -12.37 1.87 10.51
CA ARG A 106 -12.10 0.90 11.59
C ARG A 106 -11.54 -0.42 11.06
N GLU A 107 -12.01 -0.85 9.90
CA GLU A 107 -11.53 -2.06 9.24
C GLU A 107 -10.08 -1.92 8.76
N TRP A 108 -9.75 -0.80 8.12
CA TRP A 108 -8.39 -0.48 7.68
C TRP A 108 -7.41 -0.37 8.85
N GLU A 109 -7.82 0.28 9.94
CA GLU A 109 -7.01 0.35 11.16
C GLU A 109 -6.75 -1.05 11.75
N ARG A 110 -7.76 -1.92 11.78
CA ARG A 110 -7.62 -3.30 12.26
C ARG A 110 -6.63 -4.08 11.39
N ARG A 111 -6.79 -4.05 10.07
CA ARG A 111 -5.85 -4.67 9.13
C ARG A 111 -4.44 -4.11 9.30
N GLY A 112 -4.29 -2.80 9.48
CA GLY A 112 -2.99 -2.17 9.73
C GLY A 112 -2.35 -2.63 11.04
N ARG A 113 -3.13 -2.85 12.11
CA ARG A 113 -2.61 -3.42 13.36
C ARG A 113 -2.16 -4.87 13.19
N GLU A 114 -2.95 -5.68 12.49
CA GLU A 114 -2.60 -7.08 12.18
C GLU A 114 -1.32 -7.17 11.34
N GLN A 115 -1.21 -6.33 10.30
CA GLN A 115 -0.02 -6.27 9.46
C GLN A 115 1.23 -5.91 10.28
N ARG A 116 1.16 -4.87 11.13
CA ARG A 116 2.29 -4.50 12.01
C ARG A 116 2.68 -5.61 12.97
N ARG A 117 1.71 -6.38 13.49
CA ARG A 117 1.98 -7.52 14.37
C ARG A 117 2.78 -8.59 13.63
N VAL A 118 2.36 -8.95 12.43
CA VAL A 118 3.05 -9.95 11.60
C VAL A 118 4.43 -9.46 11.16
N GLU A 119 4.57 -8.18 10.82
CA GLU A 119 5.87 -7.57 10.50
C GLU A 119 6.85 -7.67 11.68
N LEU A 120 6.39 -7.41 12.91
CA LEU A 120 7.20 -7.56 14.12
C LEU A 120 7.61 -9.02 14.38
N GLU A 121 6.69 -9.97 14.17
CA GLU A 121 7.00 -11.41 14.28
C GLU A 121 8.04 -11.85 13.25
N LEU A 122 7.91 -11.40 12.00
CA LEU A 122 8.89 -11.65 10.95
C LEU A 122 10.26 -11.08 11.31
N GLN A 123 10.32 -9.82 11.75
CA GLN A 123 11.57 -9.19 12.19
C GLN A 123 12.23 -9.97 13.34
N ARG A 124 11.44 -10.42 14.31
CA ARG A 124 11.93 -11.23 15.42
C ARG A 124 12.51 -12.57 14.93
N LEU A 125 11.82 -13.26 14.03
CA LEU A 125 12.27 -14.54 13.48
C LEU A 125 13.55 -14.38 12.64
N THR A 126 13.63 -13.33 11.82
CA THR A 126 14.85 -13.02 11.07
C THR A 126 16.03 -12.79 12.01
N ARG A 127 15.85 -11.98 13.06
CA ARG A 127 16.88 -11.73 14.06
C ARG A 127 17.29 -13.01 14.81
N LEU A 128 16.34 -13.89 15.11
CA LEU A 128 16.63 -15.20 15.72
C LEU A 128 17.47 -16.08 14.79
N LYS A 129 17.15 -16.12 13.49
CA LYS A 129 17.95 -16.86 12.50
C LYS A 129 19.36 -16.30 12.36
N GLU A 130 19.51 -14.98 12.36
CA GLU A 130 20.83 -14.33 12.34
C GLU A 130 21.65 -14.67 13.58
N LEU A 131 21.00 -14.72 14.75
CA LEU A 131 21.64 -15.10 16.00
C LEU A 131 22.01 -16.59 16.00
N GLU A 132 21.13 -17.47 15.56
CA GLU A 132 21.39 -18.91 15.41
C GLU A 132 22.59 -19.16 14.49
N ALA A 133 22.58 -18.55 13.29
CA ALA A 133 23.70 -18.63 12.36
C ALA A 133 24.99 -18.05 12.95
N SER A 134 24.89 -17.04 13.80
CA SER A 134 26.05 -16.48 14.52
C SER A 134 26.55 -17.44 15.60
N CYS A 135 25.67 -17.98 16.44
CA CYS A 135 26.02 -18.93 17.49
C CYS A 135 26.62 -20.23 16.94
N MET A 136 26.12 -20.75 15.81
CA MET A 136 26.67 -21.96 15.18
C MET A 136 28.09 -21.74 14.60
N ARG A 137 28.50 -20.49 14.34
CA ARG A 137 29.87 -20.18 13.89
C ARG A 137 30.89 -20.19 15.03
N PHE A 138 30.44 -20.11 16.28
CA PHE A 138 31.30 -20.18 17.45
C PHE A 138 31.20 -21.59 18.06
N THR A 139 32.32 -22.20 18.43
CA THR A 139 32.26 -23.46 19.18
C THR A 139 31.53 -23.23 20.49
N PRO A 140 30.72 -24.19 20.98
CA PRO A 140 30.11 -24.09 22.30
C PRO A 140 31.18 -23.73 23.31
N VAL A 141 30.95 -22.65 24.08
CA VAL A 141 31.89 -22.22 25.11
C VAL A 141 31.98 -23.35 26.14
N LYS A 142 33.08 -24.11 26.10
CA LYS A 142 33.37 -25.16 27.07
C LYS A 142 33.46 -24.52 28.46
N SER A 143 32.85 -25.16 29.45
CA SER A 143 32.97 -24.70 30.83
C SER A 143 34.44 -24.72 31.27
N LEU A 144 34.81 -23.85 32.21
CA LEU A 144 36.18 -23.77 32.71
C LEU A 144 36.66 -25.12 33.26
N ARG A 145 35.77 -25.86 33.94
CA ARG A 145 35.98 -27.24 34.41
C ARG A 145 36.24 -28.22 33.26
N ALA A 146 35.40 -28.23 32.22
CA ALA A 146 35.61 -29.11 31.06
C ALA A 146 36.94 -28.80 30.35
N ARG A 147 37.34 -27.51 30.32
CA ARG A 147 38.60 -27.07 29.74
C ARG A 147 39.81 -27.46 30.61
N GLU A 148 39.68 -27.47 31.93
CA GLU A 148 40.70 -27.98 32.85
C GLU A 148 40.86 -29.50 32.77
N GLU A 149 39.76 -30.26 32.68
CA GLU A 149 39.79 -31.72 32.51
C GLU A 149 40.43 -32.11 31.17
N GLU A 150 40.09 -31.40 30.08
CA GLU A 150 40.70 -31.60 28.77
C GLU A 150 42.22 -31.36 28.82
N LYS A 151 42.67 -30.29 29.50
CA LYS A 151 44.10 -30.04 29.73
C LYS A 151 44.77 -31.17 30.50
N ARG A 152 44.18 -31.61 31.62
CA ARG A 152 44.71 -32.74 32.41
C ARG A 152 44.80 -34.02 31.57
N SER A 153 43.80 -34.30 30.74
CA SER A 153 43.78 -35.47 29.86
C SER A 153 44.82 -35.40 28.74
N ALA A 154 45.03 -34.21 28.16
CA ALA A 154 46.05 -33.97 27.13
C ALA A 154 47.48 -34.04 27.70
N GLU A 155 47.69 -33.52 28.91
CA GLU A 155 48.95 -33.64 29.66
C GLU A 155 49.25 -35.10 30.03
N ALA A 156 48.24 -35.85 30.48
CA ALA A 156 48.39 -37.27 30.77
C ALA A 156 48.71 -38.10 29.50
N GLN A 157 48.09 -37.77 28.36
CA GLN A 157 48.40 -38.41 27.08
C GLN A 157 49.82 -38.10 26.61
N SER A 158 50.28 -36.85 26.70
CA SER A 158 51.64 -36.49 26.30
C SER A 158 52.70 -37.13 27.20
N GLN A 159 52.46 -37.20 28.51
CA GLN A 159 53.33 -37.93 29.45
C GLN A 159 53.34 -39.44 29.19
N GLY A 160 52.20 -40.04 28.86
CA GLY A 160 52.10 -41.46 28.50
C GLY A 160 52.87 -41.79 27.22
N LEU A 161 52.77 -40.94 26.20
CA LEU A 161 53.53 -41.08 24.95
C LEU A 161 55.05 -40.92 25.19
N ASN A 162 55.46 -39.98 26.03
CA ASN A 162 56.87 -39.79 26.38
C ASN A 162 57.46 -40.98 27.17
N ARG A 163 56.69 -41.58 28.09
CA ARG A 163 57.11 -42.81 28.80
C ARG A 163 57.22 -44.00 27.86
N ALA A 164 56.24 -44.20 26.98
CA ALA A 164 56.27 -45.29 26.00
C ALA A 164 57.45 -45.14 25.01
N ALA A 165 57.85 -43.91 24.67
CA ALA A 165 59.03 -43.65 23.86
C ALA A 165 60.34 -44.02 24.59
N GLN A 166 60.45 -43.68 25.88
CA GLN A 166 61.61 -44.05 26.71
C GLN A 166 61.73 -45.55 26.95
N ASP A 167 60.60 -46.24 27.15
CA ASP A 167 60.58 -47.69 27.33
C ASP A 167 61.00 -48.43 26.04
N ASN A 168 60.60 -47.93 24.86
CA ASN A 168 61.07 -48.46 23.58
C ASN A 168 62.59 -48.28 23.39
N GLU A 169 63.15 -47.12 23.74
CA GLU A 169 64.60 -46.83 23.65
C GLU A 169 65.43 -47.71 24.62
N ALA A 170 64.89 -48.00 25.81
CA ALA A 170 65.49 -48.94 26.76
C ALA A 170 65.48 -50.39 26.27
N THR A 171 64.42 -50.81 25.56
CA THR A 171 64.36 -52.18 24.98
C THR A 171 65.27 -52.36 23.76
N GLU A 172 65.47 -51.34 22.92
CA GLU A 172 66.46 -51.37 21.83
C GLU A 172 67.90 -51.42 22.36
N SER A 173 68.16 -50.74 23.49
CA SER A 173 69.46 -50.74 24.16
C SER A 173 69.82 -52.11 24.75
N LEU A 174 68.84 -52.86 25.27
CA LEU A 174 69.04 -54.22 25.80
C LEU A 174 69.14 -55.29 24.69
N SER A 175 68.43 -55.11 23.56
CA SER A 175 68.54 -55.96 22.37
C SER A 175 69.95 -55.88 21.73
N SER A 176 70.61 -54.72 21.84
CA SER A 176 71.93 -54.48 21.25
C SER A 176 73.09 -55.09 22.08
N GLN A 177 72.87 -55.39 23.36
CA GLN A 177 73.88 -56.06 24.22
C GLN A 177 73.83 -57.59 24.14
N GLY A 178 72.73 -58.20 23.68
CA GLY A 178 72.61 -59.65 23.54
C GLY A 178 73.29 -60.27 22.31
N LYS A 179 73.73 -59.46 21.34
CA LYS A 179 74.36 -59.94 20.09
C LYS A 179 75.90 -59.87 20.06
N ALA A 180 76.54 -59.44 21.15
CA ALA A 180 78.00 -59.32 21.23
C ALA A 180 78.68 -60.49 21.96
N ALA A 181 77.93 -61.50 22.43
CA ALA A 181 78.47 -62.63 23.20
C ALA A 181 78.51 -63.97 22.43
N GLU A 182 78.20 -63.98 21.13
CA GLU A 182 78.23 -65.18 20.31
C GLU A 182 78.96 -64.89 18.99
N ASN A 183 80.29 -64.89 19.06
CA ASN A 183 81.22 -65.18 17.97
C ASN A 183 82.64 -65.36 18.51
#